data_AF-A0A2A4V267-F1
#
_entry.id   AF-A0A2A4V267-F1
#
_cell.length_a   1.000
_cell.length_b   1.000
_cell.length_c   1.000
_cell.angle_alpha   90.00
_cell.angle_beta   90.00
_cell.angle_gamma   90.00
#
_symmetry.space_group_name_H-M   'P 1'
#
loop_
_entity.id
_entity.type
_entity.pdbx_description
1 polymer ?
#
loop_
_entity_poly.entity_id
_entity_poly.type
_entity_poly.pdbx_seq_one_letter_code
_entity_poly.pdbx_strand_id
1 'polypeptide(L)'
;MKNYVQQGATLTAAAPYDVVSGAGALIGRLFGVASGDALSGVDVELVTEGVFDLKKLLAQAWTVGAKIYWDNTAKKCTTVVTANTLIGLAVLVAANPSATGRVKLTQS
;
A
#
# COMPACT_ATOMS: atom_id res chain seq x y z
N MET A 1 8.70 28.13 -0.20
CA MET A 1 9.93 27.89 0.61
C MET A 1 11.07 27.58 -0.36
N LYS A 2 12.32 27.98 -0.10
CA LYS A 2 13.44 27.77 -1.05
C LYS A 2 13.80 26.30 -1.32
N ASN A 3 13.25 25.37 -0.54
CA ASN A 3 13.47 23.91 -0.58
C ASN A 3 12.16 23.13 -0.86
N TYR A 4 11.03 23.80 -1.00
CA TYR A 4 9.78 23.07 -1.22
C TYR A 4 9.71 22.58 -2.67
N VAL A 5 9.66 21.26 -2.87
CA VAL A 5 9.51 20.64 -4.19
C VAL A 5 8.04 20.33 -4.47
N GLN A 6 7.38 19.53 -3.61
CA GLN A 6 5.97 19.16 -3.73
C GLN A 6 5.38 18.66 -2.41
N GLN A 7 4.06 18.43 -2.38
CA GLN A 7 3.34 18.01 -1.16
C GLN A 7 3.71 16.59 -0.70
N GLY A 8 4.12 15.71 -1.62
CA GLY A 8 4.50 14.33 -1.31
C GLY A 8 3.37 13.30 -1.29
N ALA A 9 2.10 13.74 -1.38
CA ALA A 9 0.92 12.87 -1.40
C ALA A 9 0.83 11.96 -2.64
N THR A 10 1.42 12.40 -3.75
CA THR A 10 1.64 11.60 -4.96
C THR A 10 3.11 11.76 -5.36
N LEU A 11 3.77 10.67 -5.71
CA LEU A 11 5.15 10.66 -6.14
C LEU A 11 5.29 9.82 -7.41
N THR A 12 6.00 10.35 -8.41
CA THR A 12 6.40 9.59 -9.60
C THR A 12 7.65 8.77 -9.27
N ALA A 13 7.60 7.48 -9.52
CA ALA A 13 8.73 6.58 -9.36
C ALA A 13 8.64 5.38 -10.30
N ALA A 14 9.79 4.80 -10.64
CA ALA A 14 9.85 3.57 -11.43
C ALA A 14 9.17 2.41 -10.70
N ALA A 15 8.23 1.74 -11.37
CA ALA A 15 7.50 0.62 -10.79
C ALA A 15 8.46 -0.53 -10.41
N PRO A 16 8.41 -1.06 -9.18
CA PRO A 16 9.31 -2.12 -8.71
C PRO A 16 9.01 -3.50 -9.32
N TYR A 17 7.86 -3.62 -9.98
CA TYR A 17 7.36 -4.78 -10.72
C TYR A 17 6.16 -4.32 -11.56
N ASP A 18 5.62 -5.18 -12.43
CA ASP A 18 4.41 -4.89 -13.20
C ASP A 18 3.22 -4.63 -12.27
N VAL A 19 2.76 -3.40 -12.22
CA VAL A 19 1.71 -2.93 -11.32
C VAL A 19 0.52 -2.46 -12.12
N VAL A 20 -0.68 -2.70 -11.59
CA VAL A 20 -1.94 -2.21 -12.15
C VAL A 20 -2.49 -1.09 -11.28
N SER A 21 -3.32 -0.23 -11.86
CA SER A 21 -4.02 0.84 -11.13
C SER A 21 -4.76 0.28 -9.91
N GLY A 22 -4.64 0.99 -8.78
CA GLY A 22 -5.21 0.58 -7.49
C GLY A 22 -4.42 -0.50 -6.74
N ALA A 23 -3.36 -1.06 -7.32
CA ALA A 23 -2.48 -1.98 -6.61
C ALA A 23 -1.38 -1.24 -5.82
N GLY A 24 -0.93 -1.86 -4.71
CA GLY A 24 0.14 -1.31 -3.89
C GLY A 24 1.53 -1.62 -4.45
N ALA A 25 2.43 -0.65 -4.45
CA ALA A 25 3.83 -0.82 -4.81
C ALA A 25 4.72 -0.40 -3.64
N LEU A 26 5.80 -1.15 -3.42
CA LEU A 26 6.80 -0.87 -2.39
C LEU A 26 8.17 -0.70 -3.02
N ILE A 27 8.76 0.49 -2.84
CA ILE A 27 10.11 0.84 -3.29
C ILE A 27 10.94 1.19 -2.05
N GLY A 28 11.78 0.26 -1.59
CA GLY A 28 12.46 0.38 -0.30
C GLY A 28 11.43 0.48 0.85
N ARG A 29 11.29 1.67 1.45
CA ARG A 29 10.26 1.97 2.47
C ARG A 29 9.07 2.74 1.93
N LEU A 30 9.19 3.32 0.73
CA LEU A 30 8.16 4.11 0.10
C LEU A 30 7.06 3.19 -0.41
N PHE A 31 5.92 3.20 0.27
CA PHE A 31 4.72 2.52 -0.19
C PHE A 31 3.74 3.51 -0.79
N GLY A 32 3.10 3.13 -1.89
CA GLY A 32 1.98 3.87 -2.45
C GLY A 32 1.09 2.99 -3.31
N VAL A 33 -0.05 3.55 -3.71
CA VAL A 33 -1.02 2.90 -4.58
C VAL A 33 -0.89 3.49 -5.98
N ALA A 34 -0.72 2.65 -6.99
CA ALA A 34 -0.53 3.09 -8.37
C ALA A 34 -1.82 3.77 -8.90
N SER A 35 -1.70 4.96 -9.49
CA SER A 35 -2.82 5.63 -10.15
C SER A 35 -3.11 5.05 -11.54
N GLY A 36 -2.14 4.40 -12.17
CA GLY A 36 -2.23 3.77 -13.48
C GLY A 36 -1.46 2.45 -13.56
N ASP A 37 -1.55 1.79 -14.71
CA ASP A 37 -0.79 0.57 -15.00
C ASP A 37 0.65 0.94 -15.43
N ALA A 38 1.63 0.17 -14.99
CA ALA A 38 3.02 0.34 -15.41
C ALA A 38 3.79 -0.97 -15.36
N LEU A 39 4.64 -1.19 -16.36
CA LEU A 39 5.60 -2.29 -16.36
C LEU A 39 6.77 -1.97 -15.41
N SER A 40 7.46 -3.02 -14.96
CA SER A 40 8.67 -2.89 -14.15
C SER A 40 9.68 -1.92 -14.78
N GLY A 41 10.17 -0.97 -13.98
CA GLY A 41 11.13 0.05 -14.40
C GLY A 41 10.52 1.25 -15.15
N VAL A 42 9.23 1.21 -15.48
CA VAL A 42 8.51 2.36 -16.06
C VAL A 42 7.97 3.25 -14.94
N ASP A 43 8.04 4.56 -15.11
CA ASP A 43 7.52 5.51 -14.15
C ASP A 43 6.01 5.42 -13.99
N VAL A 44 5.56 5.44 -12.73
CA VAL A 44 4.15 5.47 -12.34
C VAL A 44 3.95 6.46 -11.20
N GLU A 45 2.79 7.10 -11.18
CA GLU A 45 2.37 7.91 -10.04
C GLU A 45 1.85 7.01 -8.92
N LEU A 46 2.48 7.12 -7.74
CA LEU A 46 2.12 6.42 -6.53
C LEU A 46 1.48 7.39 -5.55
N VAL A 47 0.23 7.10 -5.15
CA VAL A 47 -0.46 7.85 -4.09
C VAL A 47 -0.03 7.27 -2.74
N THR A 48 0.63 8.08 -1.94
CA THR A 48 1.32 7.68 -0.69
C THR A 48 0.52 8.00 0.56
N GLU A 49 -0.53 8.81 0.42
CA GLU A 49 -1.41 9.28 1.49
C GLU A 49 -2.88 8.96 1.16
N GLY A 50 -3.70 8.76 2.20
CA GLY A 50 -5.14 8.52 2.04
C GLY A 50 -5.58 7.14 2.50
N VAL A 51 -6.76 6.73 2.03
CA VAL A 51 -7.43 5.48 2.45
C VAL A 51 -7.81 4.68 1.20
N PHE A 52 -7.37 3.42 1.15
CA PHE A 52 -7.54 2.56 -0.03
C PHE A 52 -8.08 1.18 0.36
N ASP A 53 -8.88 0.59 -0.53
CA ASP A 53 -9.27 -0.81 -0.44
C ASP A 53 -8.20 -1.67 -1.12
N LEU A 54 -7.40 -2.37 -0.31
CA LEU A 54 -6.26 -3.16 -0.79
C LEU A 54 -6.52 -4.66 -0.63
N LYS A 55 -5.96 -5.46 -1.55
CA LYS A 55 -6.01 -6.92 -1.46
C LYS A 55 -5.35 -7.39 -0.17
N LYS A 56 -5.97 -8.35 0.51
CA LYS A 56 -5.43 -8.94 1.74
C LYS A 56 -5.34 -10.46 1.68
N LEU A 57 -4.68 -11.05 2.69
CA LEU A 57 -4.79 -12.49 2.93
C LEU A 57 -6.24 -12.86 3.27
N LEU A 58 -6.82 -13.78 2.49
CA LEU A 58 -8.24 -14.13 2.55
C LEU A 58 -8.67 -14.54 3.96
N ALA A 59 -7.89 -15.45 4.55
CA ALA A 59 -8.20 -16.14 5.81
C ALA A 59 -7.86 -15.32 7.07
N GLN A 60 -7.88 -14.00 6.99
CA GLN A 60 -7.40 -13.13 8.07
C GLN A 60 -8.42 -12.06 8.44
N ALA A 61 -8.94 -12.09 9.67
CA ALA A 61 -9.84 -11.06 10.17
C ALA A 61 -9.06 -9.83 10.65
N TRP A 62 -9.57 -8.62 10.37
CA TRP A 62 -8.99 -7.36 10.85
C TRP A 62 -10.00 -6.58 11.68
N THR A 63 -9.49 -5.86 12.68
CA THR A 63 -10.26 -4.89 13.48
C THR A 63 -9.86 -3.47 13.09
N VAL A 64 -10.73 -2.49 13.37
CA VAL A 64 -10.40 -1.06 13.18
C VAL A 64 -9.19 -0.71 14.04
N GLY A 65 -8.23 0.02 13.47
CA GLY A 65 -6.98 0.41 14.11
C GLY A 65 -5.88 -0.66 14.09
N ALA A 66 -6.14 -1.86 13.56
CA ALA A 66 -5.11 -2.88 13.43
C ALA A 66 -3.97 -2.40 12.51
N LYS A 67 -2.72 -2.64 12.91
CA LYS A 67 -1.55 -2.38 12.07
C LYS A 67 -1.57 -3.29 10.85
N ILE A 68 -1.49 -2.68 9.67
CA ILE A 68 -1.49 -3.38 8.40
C ILE A 68 -0.12 -3.30 7.77
N TYR A 69 0.38 -4.47 7.39
CA TYR A 69 1.67 -4.69 6.80
C TYR A 69 1.51 -5.16 5.35
N TRP A 70 2.45 -4.76 4.50
CA TRP A 70 2.57 -5.20 3.12
C TRP A 70 3.51 -6.39 3.01
N ASP A 71 2.97 -7.50 2.51
CA ASP A 71 3.74 -8.64 2.04
C ASP A 71 4.16 -8.38 0.59
N ASN A 72 5.43 -8.05 0.40
CA ASN A 72 5.95 -7.72 -0.92
C ASN A 72 6.17 -8.95 -1.81
N THR A 73 6.09 -10.17 -1.28
CA THR A 73 6.16 -11.40 -2.09
C THR A 73 4.77 -11.74 -2.60
N ALA A 74 3.78 -11.77 -1.71
CA ALA A 74 2.40 -12.09 -2.05
C ALA A 74 1.62 -10.93 -2.69
N LYS A 75 2.17 -9.71 -2.64
CA LYS A 75 1.53 -8.45 -3.05
C LYS A 75 0.17 -8.24 -2.39
N LYS A 76 0.12 -8.49 -1.08
CA LYS A 76 -1.11 -8.47 -0.27
C LYS A 76 -0.84 -7.83 1.10
N CYS A 77 -1.90 -7.28 1.65
CA CYS A 77 -1.92 -6.78 3.01
C CYS A 77 -2.12 -7.92 4.03
N THR A 78 -1.46 -7.80 5.18
CA THR A 78 -1.46 -8.77 6.28
C THR A 78 -1.28 -8.06 7.63
N THR A 79 -1.40 -8.77 8.75
CA THR A 79 -1.05 -8.29 10.10
C THR A 79 0.20 -8.99 10.65
N VAL A 80 0.82 -9.87 9.85
CA VAL A 80 2.06 -10.56 10.21
C VAL A 80 3.22 -9.58 10.11
N VAL A 81 4.07 -9.50 11.15
CA VAL A 81 5.12 -8.47 11.26
C VAL A 81 6.45 -8.91 10.64
N THR A 82 6.87 -10.16 10.86
CA THR A 82 8.28 -10.61 10.84
C THR A 82 9.05 -10.38 9.54
N ALA A 83 8.37 -10.24 8.39
CA ALA A 83 8.99 -10.00 7.09
C ALA A 83 8.26 -8.94 6.25
N ASN A 84 7.29 -8.25 6.84
CA ASN A 84 6.37 -7.39 6.10
C ASN A 84 6.54 -5.94 6.51
N THR A 85 6.29 -5.02 5.58
CA THR A 85 6.51 -3.59 5.79
C THR A 85 5.26 -2.94 6.36
N LEU A 86 5.33 -2.22 7.49
CA LEU A 86 4.18 -1.50 8.02
C LEU A 86 3.75 -0.39 7.04
N ILE A 87 2.54 -0.47 6.51
CA ILE A 87 2.04 0.51 5.52
C ILE A 87 0.92 1.41 6.07
N GLY A 88 0.28 1.02 7.17
CA GLY A 88 -0.93 1.71 7.58
C GLY A 88 -1.71 1.07 8.71
N LEU A 89 -2.95 1.54 8.85
CA LEU A 89 -3.93 1.06 9.82
C LEU A 89 -5.23 0.67 9.10
N ALA A 90 -5.87 -0.40 9.55
CA ALA A 90 -7.21 -0.74 9.11
C ALA A 90 -8.22 0.32 9.60
N VAL A 91 -9.09 0.80 8.74
CA VAL A 91 -10.15 1.77 9.12
C VAL A 91 -11.53 1.13 9.24
N LEU A 92 -11.68 -0.13 8.81
CA LEU A 92 -12.92 -0.89 8.85
C LEU A 92 -12.59 -2.35 9.23
N VAL A 93 -13.55 -3.04 9.87
CA VAL A 93 -13.45 -4.47 10.13
C VAL A 93 -13.44 -5.23 8.81
N ALA A 94 -12.46 -6.12 8.62
CA ALA A 94 -12.42 -7.02 7.47
C ALA A 94 -12.70 -8.46 7.94
N ALA A 95 -13.72 -9.09 7.38
CA ALA A 95 -14.15 -10.43 7.78
C ALA A 95 -13.14 -11.52 7.35
N ASN A 96 -13.23 -12.68 8.00
CA ASN A 96 -12.59 -13.90 7.53
C ASN A 96 -13.69 -14.87 7.04
N PRO A 97 -13.76 -15.19 5.74
CA PRO A 97 -12.88 -14.74 4.66
C PRO A 97 -13.32 -13.40 4.05
N SER A 98 -12.35 -12.62 3.52
CA SER A 98 -12.62 -11.50 2.61
C SER A 98 -11.38 -11.14 1.79
N ALA A 99 -11.58 -10.66 0.56
CA ALA A 99 -10.50 -10.42 -0.41
C ALA A 99 -9.80 -9.07 -0.24
N THR A 100 -10.49 -8.09 0.34
CA THR A 100 -10.00 -6.72 0.49
C THR A 100 -10.11 -6.27 1.94
N GLY A 101 -9.33 -5.25 2.29
CA GLY A 101 -9.55 -4.49 3.50
C GLY A 101 -9.13 -3.04 3.31
N ARG A 102 -9.78 -2.15 4.06
CA ARG A 102 -9.60 -0.71 3.91
C ARG A 102 -8.48 -0.21 4.81
N VAL A 103 -7.46 0.38 4.21
CA VAL A 103 -6.21 0.77 4.87
C VAL A 103 -6.00 2.27 4.73
N LYS A 104 -5.82 2.96 5.86
CA LYS A 104 -5.25 4.32 5.89
C LYS A 104 -3.74 4.20 5.79
N LEU A 105 -3.14 4.76 4.75
CA LEU A 105 -1.70 4.77 4.58
C LEU A 105 -1.05 5.66 5.63
N THR A 106 0.04 5.15 6.21
CA THR A 106 0.89 5.90 7.13
C THR A 106 2.34 5.61 6.79
N GLN A 107 3.03 6.61 6.25
CA GLN A 107 4.48 6.61 6.15
C GLN A 107 5.03 6.84 7.56
N SER A 108 5.54 5.80 8.22
CA SER A 108 6.10 5.86 9.58
C SER A 108 7.55 5.39 9.61
#